data_AF-A0A967BUJ0-F1
#
_entry.id   AF-A0A967BUJ0-F1
#
_cell.length_a   1.000
_cell.length_b   1.000
_cell.length_c   1.000
_cell.angle_alpha   90.00
_cell.angle_beta   90.00
_cell.angle_gamma   90.00
#
_symmetry.space_group_name_H-M   'P 1'
#
loop_
_entity.id
_entity.type
_entity.pdbx_description
1 polymer ?
#
loop_
_entity_poly.entity_id
_entity_poly.type
_entity_poly.pdbx_seq_one_letter_code
_entity_poly.pdbx_strand_id
1 'polypeptide(L)'
;MRKAFIYGVTMAFLCIVGLAGISMAAVNTGPANIVLKTARAMKPAYFPHAEHQSRLKCSACHHSKNAAGKQAPYFKGMKIQKCVVCHNKKAVSMPENLSSFRDVAHARCKGCHRKTDNRTLTHCKTCHSKPKK
;
A
#
# COMPACT_ATOMS: atom_id res chain seq x y z
N MET A 1 -5.99 -6.42 -79.83
CA MET A 1 -6.02 -4.95 -79.68
C MET A 1 -5.99 -4.66 -78.18
N ARG A 2 -4.84 -4.60 -77.50
CA ARG A 2 -3.80 -3.55 -77.43
C ARG A 2 -4.33 -2.18 -76.95
N LYS A 3 -3.74 -1.71 -75.83
CA LYS A 3 -3.66 -0.33 -75.26
C LYS A 3 -4.68 -0.06 -74.12
N ALA A 4 -4.33 0.48 -72.94
CA ALA A 4 -3.10 1.15 -72.48
C ALA A 4 -3.10 1.34 -70.93
N PHE A 5 -1.91 1.19 -70.32
CA PHE A 5 -1.26 2.03 -69.28
C PHE A 5 -2.12 2.58 -68.11
N ILE A 6 -1.94 2.16 -66.84
CA ILE A 6 -0.88 2.49 -65.85
C ILE A 6 -0.69 4.00 -65.61
N TYR A 7 -0.46 4.34 -64.32
CA TYR A 7 -0.22 5.63 -63.65
C TYR A 7 -1.49 6.23 -63.02
N GLY A 8 -1.64 6.39 -61.71
CA GLY A 8 -0.68 6.41 -60.63
C GLY A 8 -0.86 7.70 -59.84
N VAL A 9 -1.75 7.72 -58.84
CA VAL A 9 -1.69 8.70 -57.74
C VAL A 9 -2.14 8.00 -56.47
N THR A 10 -1.15 7.63 -55.69
CA THR A 10 -1.23 7.34 -54.26
C THR A 10 -1.78 8.55 -53.50
N MET A 11 -2.98 8.44 -52.93
CA MET A 11 -3.45 9.33 -51.88
C MET A 11 -3.57 8.51 -50.60
N ALA A 12 -2.47 8.56 -49.83
CA ALA A 12 -2.37 8.02 -48.49
C ALA A 12 -3.41 8.68 -47.58
N PHE A 13 -4.42 7.92 -47.15
CA PHE A 13 -5.30 8.32 -46.06
C PHE A 13 -4.69 7.84 -44.73
N LEU A 14 -3.70 8.60 -44.28
CA LEU A 14 -3.23 8.63 -42.89
C LEU A 14 -4.34 9.25 -42.05
N CYS A 15 -5.11 8.42 -41.34
CA CYS A 15 -5.91 8.83 -40.18
C CYS A 15 -5.59 7.90 -39.01
N ILE A 16 -4.40 8.16 -38.46
CA ILE A 16 -4.01 7.84 -37.09
C ILE A 16 -5.01 8.52 -36.15
N VAL A 17 -5.94 7.79 -35.54
CA VAL A 17 -6.48 8.17 -34.22
C VAL A 17 -7.07 6.93 -33.54
N GLY A 18 -6.69 6.70 -32.28
CA GLY A 18 -7.44 5.83 -31.39
C GLY A 18 -6.77 4.53 -31.00
N LEU A 19 -5.45 4.55 -30.72
CA LEU A 19 -4.91 3.64 -29.70
C LEU A 19 -5.65 4.00 -28.40
N ALA A 20 -6.81 3.37 -28.16
CA ALA A 20 -7.53 3.47 -26.91
C ALA A 20 -6.61 2.82 -25.87
N GLY A 21 -5.78 3.66 -25.25
CA GLY A 21 -4.96 3.30 -24.12
C GLY A 21 -5.90 2.70 -23.09
N ILE A 22 -5.87 1.37 -23.00
CA ILE A 22 -6.44 0.63 -21.89
C ILE A 22 -5.68 1.17 -20.70
N SER A 23 -6.27 2.15 -20.03
CA SER A 23 -5.78 2.67 -18.78
C SER A 23 -5.87 1.49 -17.83
N MET A 24 -4.75 0.78 -17.69
CA MET A 24 -4.56 -0.17 -16.61
C MET A 24 -4.75 0.67 -15.36
N ALA A 25 -5.94 0.57 -14.76
CA ALA A 25 -6.23 1.20 -13.48
C ALA A 25 -5.06 0.85 -12.57
N ALA A 26 -4.34 1.88 -12.11
CA ALA A 26 -3.19 1.69 -11.24
C ALA A 26 -3.61 0.73 -10.13
N VAL A 27 -3.04 -0.48 -10.16
CA VAL A 27 -3.29 -1.48 -9.13
C VAL A 27 -2.99 -0.78 -7.81
N ASN A 28 -3.93 -0.84 -6.86
CA ASN A 28 -3.83 -0.22 -5.54
C ASN A 28 -2.78 -0.97 -4.69
N THR A 29 -1.54 -1.03 -5.16
CA THR A 29 -0.42 -1.70 -4.52
C THR A 29 0.47 -0.66 -3.89
N GLY A 30 0.63 -0.75 -2.57
CA GLY A 30 1.68 -0.04 -1.87
C GLY A 30 3.06 -0.55 -2.28
N PRO A 31 4.15 0.08 -1.79
CA PRO A 31 5.51 -0.37 -2.06
C PRO A 31 5.68 -1.84 -1.70
N ALA A 32 6.43 -2.62 -2.48
CA ALA A 32 6.61 -4.05 -2.22
C ALA A 32 7.26 -4.31 -0.85
N ASN A 33 8.24 -3.50 -0.49
CA ASN A 33 8.93 -3.55 0.79
C ASN A 33 8.96 -2.16 1.41
N ILE A 34 8.75 -2.09 2.72
CA ILE A 34 8.71 -0.84 3.48
C ILE A 34 9.68 -0.95 4.65
N VAL A 35 10.46 0.11 4.87
CA VAL A 35 11.20 0.29 6.12
C VAL A 35 10.36 1.20 7.03
N LEU A 36 9.75 0.58 8.04
CA LEU A 36 8.95 1.26 9.05
C LEU A 36 9.87 1.96 10.05
N LYS A 37 9.99 3.28 9.92
CA LYS A 37 10.77 4.12 10.84
C LYS A 37 10.07 5.45 11.11
N THR A 38 10.23 5.93 12.35
CA THR A 38 9.99 7.34 12.70
C THR A 38 11.33 8.06 12.82
N ALA A 39 11.34 9.40 12.76
CA ALA A 39 12.56 10.20 12.94
C ALA A 39 13.32 9.87 14.23
N ARG A 40 12.59 9.50 15.30
CA ARG A 40 13.16 9.14 16.62
C ARG A 40 13.50 7.65 16.78
N ALA A 41 13.26 6.80 15.78
CA ALA A 41 13.41 5.36 15.93
C ALA A 41 14.87 4.93 15.64
N MET A 42 15.52 4.33 16.65
CA MET A 42 16.90 3.81 16.52
C MET A 42 16.99 2.47 15.77
N LYS A 43 15.90 1.70 15.77
CA LYS A 43 15.84 0.36 15.15
C LYS A 43 14.67 0.32 14.17
N PRO A 44 14.87 0.59 12.88
CA PRO A 44 13.79 0.46 11.90
C PRO A 44 13.28 -0.98 11.84
N ALA A 45 12.01 -1.16 11.46
CA ALA A 45 11.47 -2.48 11.17
C ALA A 45 11.34 -2.69 9.67
N TYR A 46 11.81 -3.81 9.17
CA TYR A 46 11.60 -4.21 7.79
C TYR A 46 10.22 -4.86 7.66
N PHE A 47 9.45 -4.43 6.66
CA PHE A 47 8.10 -4.91 6.43
C PHE A 47 7.92 -5.29 4.95
N PRO A 48 7.83 -6.59 4.63
CA PRO A 48 7.52 -7.04 3.27
C PRO A 48 6.02 -6.84 3.01
N HIS A 49 5.65 -5.63 2.59
CA HIS A 49 4.25 -5.22 2.42
C HIS A 49 3.55 -6.02 1.33
N ALA A 50 4.19 -6.30 0.19
CA ALA A 50 3.61 -7.11 -0.89
C ALA A 50 3.27 -8.54 -0.41
N GLU A 51 4.14 -9.14 0.40
CA GLU A 51 3.91 -10.48 0.97
C GLU A 51 2.72 -10.50 1.94
N HIS A 52 2.51 -9.42 2.69
CA HIS A 52 1.30 -9.29 3.49
C HIS A 52 0.08 -9.05 2.61
N GLN A 53 0.20 -8.19 1.59
CA GLN A 53 -0.89 -7.84 0.68
C GLN A 53 -1.36 -9.03 -0.18
N SER A 54 -0.47 -9.97 -0.52
CA SER A 54 -0.84 -11.18 -1.27
C SER A 54 -1.75 -12.12 -0.47
N ARG A 55 -1.76 -11.99 0.87
CA ARG A 55 -2.48 -12.87 1.80
C ARG A 55 -3.56 -12.15 2.60
N LEU A 56 -3.54 -10.81 2.65
CA LEU A 56 -4.39 -9.99 3.50
C LEU A 56 -5.07 -8.88 2.68
N LYS A 57 -6.32 -8.57 3.05
CA LYS A 57 -7.04 -7.42 2.51
C LYS A 57 -6.46 -6.11 3.07
N CYS A 58 -6.60 -4.99 2.34
CA CYS A 58 -6.16 -3.66 2.80
C CYS A 58 -6.72 -3.30 4.20
N SER A 59 -7.94 -3.73 4.48
CA SER A 59 -8.65 -3.57 5.76
C SER A 59 -8.00 -4.30 6.94
N ALA A 60 -7.10 -5.26 6.68
CA ALA A 60 -6.34 -5.93 7.72
C ALA A 60 -5.31 -5.01 8.38
N CYS A 61 -5.02 -3.83 7.82
CA CYS A 61 -4.10 -2.87 8.44
C CYS A 61 -4.66 -1.46 8.39
N HIS A 62 -5.11 -1.03 7.21
CA HIS A 62 -5.62 0.31 7.00
C HIS A 62 -7.06 0.40 7.47
N HIS A 63 -7.31 1.32 8.39
CA HIS A 63 -8.64 1.63 8.90
C HIS A 63 -8.79 3.15 8.94
N SER A 64 -10.03 3.59 9.15
CA SER A 64 -10.38 5.00 9.29
C SER A 64 -10.77 5.31 10.73
N LYS A 65 -11.21 6.55 10.96
CA LYS A 65 -11.92 6.95 12.18
C LYS A 65 -13.26 7.55 11.77
N ASN A 66 -14.29 7.34 12.59
CA ASN A 66 -15.57 8.03 12.42
C ASN A 66 -15.53 9.45 13.05
N ALA A 67 -16.65 10.17 12.95
CA ALA A 67 -16.77 11.52 13.52
C ALA A 67 -16.54 11.57 15.04
N ALA A 68 -16.87 10.48 15.75
CA ALA A 68 -16.63 10.34 17.19
C ALA A 68 -15.18 9.89 17.53
N GLY A 69 -14.27 9.87 16.55
CA GLY A 69 -12.87 9.48 16.75
C GLY A 69 -12.64 7.99 16.98
N LYS A 70 -13.66 7.15 16.88
CA LYS A 70 -13.54 5.68 17.01
C LYS A 70 -13.08 5.06 15.70
N GLN A 71 -12.37 3.93 15.79
CA GLN A 71 -11.92 3.17 14.62
C GLN A 71 -13.14 2.80 13.74
N ALA A 72 -13.00 3.05 12.44
CA ALA A 72 -13.99 2.67 11.43
C ALA A 72 -13.32 1.81 10.34
N PRO A 73 -14.09 0.98 9.61
CA PRO A 73 -13.52 0.11 8.59
C PRO A 73 -12.81 0.86 7.45
N TYR A 74 -11.95 0.13 6.75
CA TYR A 74 -11.46 0.53 5.44
C TYR A 74 -12.61 0.62 4.43
N PHE A 75 -12.49 1.54 3.48
CA PHE A 75 -13.36 1.60 2.30
C PHE A 75 -12.52 1.80 1.03
N LYS A 76 -13.03 1.32 -0.12
CA LYS A 76 -12.34 1.43 -1.41
C LYS A 76 -12.13 2.91 -1.76
N GLY A 77 -10.92 3.26 -2.19
CA GLY A 77 -10.54 4.64 -2.51
C GLY A 77 -10.14 5.48 -1.29
N MET A 78 -10.15 4.92 -0.07
CA MET A 78 -9.62 5.61 1.11
C MET A 78 -8.15 5.96 0.91
N LYS A 79 -7.82 7.26 1.06
CA LYS A 79 -6.44 7.72 1.05
C LYS A 79 -5.67 7.08 2.19
N ILE A 80 -4.65 6.28 1.86
CA ILE A 80 -3.77 5.66 2.85
C ILE A 80 -2.85 6.72 3.46
N GLN A 81 -2.95 6.88 4.79
CA GLN A 81 -2.11 7.79 5.56
C GLN A 81 -1.13 7.03 6.46
N LYS A 82 -0.06 7.71 6.88
CA LYS A 82 0.85 7.17 7.91
C LYS A 82 0.10 7.03 9.22
N CYS A 83 0.35 5.96 9.97
CA CYS A 83 -0.34 5.67 11.24
C CYS A 83 -0.29 6.87 12.21
N VAL A 84 0.87 7.55 12.28
CA VAL A 84 1.12 8.69 13.18
C VAL A 84 0.26 9.92 12.92
N VAL A 85 -0.41 10.01 11.77
CA VAL A 85 -1.36 11.10 11.50
C VAL A 85 -2.53 11.05 12.47
N CYS A 86 -2.96 9.84 12.86
CA CYS A 86 -4.02 9.62 13.84
C CYS A 86 -3.49 9.09 15.18
N HIS A 87 -2.54 8.15 15.16
CA HIS A 87 -1.93 7.54 16.35
C HIS A 87 -0.83 8.43 16.93
N ASN A 88 -1.26 9.48 17.62
CA ASN A 88 -0.42 10.45 18.30
C ASN A 88 -1.11 10.98 19.57
N LYS A 89 -0.35 11.63 20.44
CA LYS A 89 -0.85 12.23 21.69
C LYS A 89 -1.76 13.46 21.51
N LYS A 90 -1.91 13.99 20.29
CA LYS A 90 -2.76 15.16 20.02
C LYS A 90 -4.22 14.77 19.74
N ALA A 91 -4.50 13.50 19.48
CA ALA A 91 -5.84 13.02 19.22
C ALA A 91 -6.62 12.87 20.53
N VAL A 92 -7.71 13.64 20.66
CA VAL A 92 -8.54 13.78 21.89
C VAL A 92 -8.99 12.44 22.49
N SER A 93 -9.26 11.43 21.65
CA SER A 93 -9.79 10.13 22.09
C SER A 93 -8.82 8.97 21.87
N MET A 94 -7.52 9.24 21.70
CA MET A 94 -6.54 8.17 21.45
C MET A 94 -6.03 7.58 22.77
N PRO A 95 -6.22 6.28 23.02
CA PRO A 95 -5.65 5.61 24.19
C PRO A 95 -4.13 5.77 24.24
N GLU A 96 -3.57 5.95 25.43
CA GLU A 96 -2.13 6.18 25.60
C GLU A 96 -1.30 5.07 24.96
N ASN A 97 -1.70 3.81 25.16
CA ASN A 97 -1.07 2.62 24.59
C ASN A 97 -1.26 2.46 23.06
N LEU A 98 -1.92 3.40 22.39
CA LEU A 98 -2.06 3.47 20.93
C LEU A 98 -1.64 4.85 20.39
N SER A 99 -1.19 5.76 21.25
CA SER A 99 -0.88 7.16 20.92
C SER A 99 0.51 7.38 20.34
N SER A 100 1.19 6.31 19.92
CA SER A 100 2.49 6.38 19.26
C SER A 100 2.61 5.34 18.16
N PHE A 101 3.50 5.59 17.18
CA PHE A 101 3.81 4.60 16.13
C PHE A 101 4.26 3.26 16.70
N ARG A 102 5.14 3.30 17.70
CA ARG A 102 5.70 2.10 18.33
C ARG A 102 4.58 1.24 18.90
N ASP A 103 3.67 1.86 19.65
CA ASP A 103 2.67 1.12 20.39
C ASP A 103 1.58 0.58 19.47
N VAL A 104 1.08 1.39 18.51
CA VAL A 104 0.09 0.91 17.53
C VAL A 104 0.67 -0.17 16.61
N ALA A 105 1.92 -0.02 16.15
CA ALA A 105 2.54 -1.00 15.26
C ALA A 105 2.77 -2.32 16.02
N HIS A 106 3.26 -2.28 17.25
CA HIS A 106 3.39 -3.50 18.06
C HIS A 106 2.04 -4.13 18.37
N ALA A 107 1.02 -3.35 18.74
CA ALA A 107 -0.31 -3.87 19.00
C ALA A 107 -0.89 -4.58 17.77
N ARG A 108 -0.82 -3.96 16.57
CA ARG A 108 -1.36 -4.54 15.35
C ARG A 108 -0.56 -5.74 14.86
N CYS A 109 0.76 -5.58 14.68
CA CYS A 109 1.60 -6.61 14.06
C CYS A 109 1.78 -7.80 15.00
N LYS A 110 2.17 -7.57 16.27
CA LYS A 110 2.32 -8.67 17.23
C LYS A 110 0.96 -9.28 17.55
N GLY A 111 -0.12 -8.49 17.62
CA GLY A 111 -1.47 -9.03 17.84
C GLY A 111 -1.89 -10.03 16.77
N CYS A 112 -1.59 -9.75 15.50
CA CYS A 112 -1.85 -10.69 14.40
C CYS A 112 -0.91 -11.90 14.44
N HIS A 113 0.41 -11.68 14.55
CA HIS A 113 1.40 -12.76 14.59
C HIS A 113 1.22 -13.67 15.80
N ARG A 114 0.66 -13.15 16.91
CA ARG A 114 0.31 -13.94 18.09
C ARG A 114 -0.77 -15.00 17.83
N LYS A 115 -1.49 -14.92 16.71
CA LYS A 115 -2.51 -15.90 16.32
C LYS A 115 -2.00 -16.90 15.28
N THR A 116 -0.73 -16.81 14.91
CA THR A 116 -0.09 -17.76 14.00
C THR A 116 0.70 -18.80 14.80
N ASP A 117 0.89 -19.98 14.22
CA ASP A 117 1.70 -21.05 14.80
C ASP A 117 3.19 -20.69 14.86
N ASN A 118 3.63 -19.77 13.99
CA ASN A 118 5.01 -19.30 13.98
C ASN A 118 5.25 -18.17 15.01
N ARG A 119 5.63 -18.57 16.22
CA ARG A 119 5.92 -17.62 17.32
C ARG A 119 7.08 -16.68 17.06
N THR A 120 8.02 -17.09 16.20
CA THR A 120 9.21 -16.30 15.89
C THR A 120 8.85 -14.96 15.23
N LEU A 121 7.67 -14.86 14.60
CA LEU A 121 7.12 -13.63 14.03
C LEU A 121 6.83 -12.54 15.08
N THR A 122 6.80 -12.89 16.37
CA THR A 122 6.62 -11.93 17.48
C THR A 122 7.94 -11.44 18.08
N HIS A 123 9.07 -12.04 17.72
CA HIS A 123 10.38 -11.70 18.26
C HIS A 123 10.88 -10.36 17.71
N CYS A 124 11.53 -9.56 18.56
CA CYS A 124 12.01 -8.22 18.20
C CYS A 124 12.94 -8.26 16.97
N LYS A 125 13.88 -9.21 16.93
CA LYS A 125 14.88 -9.33 15.86
C LYS A 125 14.27 -9.75 14.52
N THR A 126 13.09 -10.38 14.50
CA THR A 126 12.41 -10.79 13.28
C THR A 126 11.95 -9.56 12.50
N CYS A 127 11.34 -8.59 13.18
CA CYS A 127 10.84 -7.36 12.57
C CYS A 127 11.93 -6.27 12.48
N HIS A 128 12.71 -6.08 13.55
CA HIS A 128 13.80 -5.10 13.62
C HIS A 128 15.12 -5.70 13.12
N SER A 129 15.06 -6.30 11.94
CA SER A 129 16.21 -6.85 11.21
C SER A 129 16.79 -5.82 10.25
N LYS A 130 18.02 -6.06 9.79
CA LYS A 130 18.55 -5.35 8.63
C LYS A 130 17.65 -5.67 7.41
N PRO A 131 17.40 -4.70 6.51
CA PRO A 131 16.66 -4.99 5.28
C PRO A 131 17.29 -6.17 4.56
N LYS A 132 16.48 -7.14 4.12
CA LYS A 132 16.99 -8.18 3.24
C LYS A 132 17.37 -7.51 1.91
N LYS A 133 18.64 -7.66 1.52
CA LYS A 133 19.18 -7.18 0.24
C LYS A 133 18.50 -7.93 -0.90
#